data_AF-A0AAD7JMB1-F1
#
_entry.id   AF-A0AAD7JMB1-F1
#
_cell.length_a   1.000
_cell.length_b   1.000
_cell.length_c   1.000
_cell.angle_alpha   90.00
_cell.angle_beta   90.00
_cell.angle_gamma   90.00
#
_symmetry.space_group_name_H-M   'P 1'
#
loop_
_entity.id
_entity.type
_entity.pdbx_description
1 polymer ?
#
loop_
_entity_poly.entity_id
_entity_poly.type
_entity_poly.pdbx_seq_one_letter_code
_entity_poly.pdbx_strand_id
1 'polypeptide(L)'
;MSDGEQLVAKRFFQLNDEADPVSISENLNEVQSELLRLAWGRWFLNAFYQFCKQRKEVNVDEALSFAEAFLAEEVDNPSTASGVEKITGEGTGLTWLVERKRPTTVTKFSGTLVHTSARRDLRSMTVCAFAHFVFGFSNKTMVFADLQGTPAPVRGVDGLILFDVMTHTVEGNSGVGDFGKRGIRTFMHDHQCNVICTELGLSIHYPLQSGGRVHQNQGSDVGEGDEEDSEEDQLGRSDDDESDA
;
A
#
# COMPACT_ATOMS: atom_id res chain seq x y z
N MET A 1 16.80 -0.32 21.44
CA MET A 1 16.41 -1.72 21.73
C MET A 1 16.91 -2.04 23.13
N SER A 2 16.08 -2.70 23.94
CA SER A 2 16.48 -3.14 25.27
C SER A 2 17.01 -4.56 25.21
N ASP A 3 17.87 -4.93 26.16
CA ASP A 3 18.37 -6.30 26.27
C ASP A 3 17.21 -7.31 26.46
N GLY A 4 17.31 -8.47 25.81
CA GLY A 4 16.27 -9.52 25.81
C GLY A 4 15.07 -9.29 24.87
N GLU A 5 15.07 -8.22 24.07
CA GLU A 5 14.00 -7.94 23.10
C GLU A 5 14.01 -8.93 21.93
N GLN A 6 12.86 -9.55 21.63
CA GLN A 6 12.72 -10.45 20.48
C GLN A 6 12.46 -9.65 19.19
N LEU A 7 13.24 -9.93 18.16
CA LEU A 7 13.14 -9.31 16.85
C LEU A 7 12.68 -10.32 15.78
N VAL A 8 12.18 -9.79 14.67
CA VAL A 8 11.88 -10.54 13.44
C VAL A 8 12.64 -9.87 12.30
N ALA A 9 13.29 -10.68 11.47
CA ALA A 9 13.95 -10.24 10.24
C ALA A 9 13.15 -10.76 9.04
N LYS A 10 12.89 -9.89 8.06
CA LYS A 10 12.14 -10.20 6.85
C LYS A 10 12.97 -9.96 5.60
N ARG A 11 12.72 -10.77 4.59
CA ARG A 11 13.24 -10.63 3.23
C ARG A 11 12.21 -11.11 2.23
N PHE A 12 12.37 -10.70 0.97
CA PHE A 12 11.57 -11.21 -0.14
C PHE A 12 12.22 -12.49 -0.70
N PHE A 13 11.39 -13.52 -0.87
CA PHE A 13 11.81 -14.81 -1.46
C PHE A 13 11.34 -14.95 -2.90
N GLN A 14 10.18 -14.35 -3.22
CA GLN A 14 9.56 -14.28 -4.54
C GLN A 14 8.75 -12.98 -4.61
N LEU A 15 8.77 -12.28 -5.75
CA LEU A 15 7.97 -11.05 -5.93
C LEU A 15 6.62 -11.33 -6.60
N ASN A 16 6.55 -12.35 -7.45
CA ASN A 16 5.38 -12.69 -8.27
C ASN A 16 5.32 -14.22 -8.39
N ASP A 17 4.12 -14.81 -8.52
CA ASP A 17 3.92 -16.29 -8.55
C ASP A 17 4.72 -17.01 -9.66
N GLU A 18 5.11 -16.29 -10.72
CA GLU A 18 5.87 -16.80 -11.87
C GLU A 18 7.34 -16.36 -11.89
N ALA A 19 7.79 -15.57 -10.91
CA ALA A 19 9.12 -14.99 -10.92
C ALA A 19 10.19 -15.96 -10.42
N ASP A 20 11.39 -15.83 -10.99
CA ASP A 20 12.63 -16.40 -10.47
C ASP A 20 12.88 -15.98 -9.00
N PRO A 21 13.75 -16.70 -8.26
CA PRO A 21 14.17 -16.29 -6.92
C PRO A 21 14.66 -14.84 -6.91
N VAL A 22 14.23 -14.07 -5.89
CA VAL A 22 14.56 -12.65 -5.76
C VAL A 22 16.06 -12.44 -5.64
N SER A 23 16.62 -11.60 -6.50
CA SER A 23 18.03 -11.21 -6.44
C SER A 23 18.32 -10.37 -5.19
N ILE A 24 19.59 -10.32 -4.78
CA ILE A 24 20.02 -9.51 -3.62
C ILE A 24 19.62 -8.03 -3.79
N SER A 25 19.79 -7.49 -5.01
CA SER A 25 19.43 -6.11 -5.34
C SER A 25 17.93 -5.86 -5.32
N GLU A 26 17.12 -6.78 -5.83
CA GLU A 26 15.66 -6.65 -5.78
C GLU A 26 15.16 -6.71 -4.33
N ASN A 27 15.68 -7.65 -3.54
CA ASN A 27 15.34 -7.73 -2.13
C ASN A 27 15.71 -6.43 -1.39
N LEU A 28 16.89 -5.85 -1.64
CA LEU A 28 17.29 -4.56 -1.07
C LEU A 28 16.29 -3.45 -1.40
N ASN A 29 15.90 -3.32 -2.66
CA ASN A 29 14.93 -2.31 -3.09
C ASN A 29 13.58 -2.47 -2.39
N GLU A 30 13.12 -3.71 -2.22
CA GLU A 30 11.81 -3.98 -1.61
C GLU A 30 11.80 -3.80 -0.09
N VAL A 31 12.85 -4.24 0.63
CA VAL A 31 12.95 -3.97 2.08
C VAL A 31 13.15 -2.48 2.37
N GLN A 32 13.83 -1.74 1.48
CA GLN A 32 13.90 -0.27 1.55
C GLN A 32 12.52 0.37 1.34
N SER A 33 11.77 -0.11 0.36
CA SER A 33 10.41 0.37 0.08
C SER A 33 9.47 0.12 1.26
N GLU A 34 9.58 -1.04 1.93
CA GLU A 34 8.81 -1.33 3.14
C GLU A 34 9.20 -0.43 4.32
N LEU A 35 10.50 -0.17 4.53
CA LEU A 35 10.96 0.77 5.55
C LEU A 35 10.44 2.20 5.28
N LEU A 36 10.47 2.64 4.02
CA LEU A 36 9.94 3.95 3.60
C LEU A 36 8.44 4.04 3.87
N ARG A 37 7.66 3.01 3.55
CA ARG A 37 6.21 2.96 3.84
C ARG A 37 5.92 3.10 5.34
N LEU A 38 6.70 2.44 6.21
CA LEU A 38 6.58 2.62 7.66
C LEU A 38 6.93 4.05 8.11
N ALA A 39 7.96 4.65 7.51
CA ALA A 39 8.35 6.03 7.80
C ALA A 39 7.29 7.04 7.35
N TRP A 40 6.75 6.90 6.13
CA TRP A 40 5.63 7.69 5.64
C TRP A 40 4.40 7.52 6.54
N GLY A 41 4.08 6.30 6.95
CA GLY A 41 2.98 6.01 7.86
C GLY A 41 3.06 6.82 9.15
N ARG A 42 4.23 6.84 9.81
CA ARG A 42 4.46 7.66 11.01
C ARG A 42 4.29 9.15 10.73
N TRP A 43 4.86 9.65 9.63
CA TRP A 43 4.80 11.06 9.27
C TRP A 43 3.37 11.51 8.97
N PHE A 44 2.64 10.78 8.12
CA PHE A 44 1.25 11.06 7.78
C PHE A 44 0.34 10.92 9.00
N LEU A 45 0.56 9.94 9.87
CA LEU A 45 -0.27 9.75 11.07
C LEU A 45 -0.11 10.92 12.04
N ASN A 46 1.11 11.44 12.20
CA ASN A 46 1.33 12.68 12.95
C ASN A 46 0.59 13.85 12.29
N ALA A 47 0.75 14.03 10.96
CA ALA A 47 0.05 15.08 10.23
C ALA A 47 -1.49 14.97 10.37
N PHE A 48 -2.03 13.75 10.34
CA PHE A 48 -3.45 13.47 10.55
C PHE A 48 -3.91 13.89 11.95
N TYR A 49 -3.16 13.53 13.00
CA TYR A 49 -3.51 13.97 14.36
C TYR A 49 -3.40 15.47 14.55
N GLN A 50 -2.41 16.13 13.93
CA GLN A 50 -2.36 17.61 13.93
C GLN A 50 -3.56 18.21 13.20
N PHE A 51 -3.95 17.62 12.07
CA PHE A 51 -5.13 18.03 11.31
C PHE A 51 -6.44 17.86 12.10
N CYS A 52 -6.55 16.80 12.91
CA CYS A 52 -7.67 16.57 13.82
C CYS A 52 -7.71 17.63 14.93
N LYS A 53 -6.58 17.91 15.58
CA LYS A 53 -6.47 18.90 16.67
C LYS A 53 -6.80 20.33 16.25
N GLN A 54 -6.59 20.67 14.98
CA GLN A 54 -6.93 21.98 14.42
C GLN A 54 -8.44 22.16 14.15
N ARG A 55 -9.20 21.07 14.15
CA ARG A 55 -10.65 21.08 13.95
C ARG A 55 -11.34 20.94 15.30
N LYS A 56 -12.68 21.05 15.29
CA LYS A 56 -13.53 20.77 16.47
C LYS A 56 -13.09 19.46 17.13
N GLU A 57 -13.45 19.23 18.40
CA GLU A 57 -13.19 17.98 19.13
C GLU A 57 -13.84 16.77 18.41
N VAL A 58 -13.18 16.28 17.35
CA VAL A 58 -13.55 15.07 16.62
C VAL A 58 -12.98 13.91 17.41
N ASN A 59 -13.85 12.98 17.79
CA ASN A 59 -13.41 11.79 18.50
C ASN A 59 -12.68 10.86 17.53
N VAL A 60 -11.38 10.71 17.72
CA VAL A 60 -10.51 9.80 16.96
C VAL A 60 -9.73 8.90 17.92
N ASP A 61 -9.35 7.71 17.47
CA ASP A 61 -8.42 6.86 18.21
C ASP A 61 -7.00 7.43 18.10
N GLU A 62 -6.51 8.06 19.18
CA GLU A 62 -5.13 8.60 19.27
C GLU A 62 -4.07 7.56 19.66
N ALA A 63 -4.47 6.31 19.90
CA ALA A 63 -3.59 5.20 20.30
C ALA A 63 -3.18 4.33 19.09
N LEU A 64 -3.01 4.95 17.92
CA LEU A 64 -2.41 4.30 16.75
C LEU A 64 -0.93 4.68 16.64
N SER A 65 -0.10 3.72 16.24
CA SER A 65 1.28 3.95 15.81
C SER A 65 1.61 3.06 14.62
N PHE A 66 2.65 3.39 13.87
CA PHE A 66 3.25 2.45 12.93
C PHE A 66 4.41 1.71 13.58
N ALA A 67 4.70 0.50 13.09
CA ALA A 67 5.87 -0.25 13.51
C ALA A 67 7.15 0.54 13.24
N GLU A 68 8.14 0.32 14.11
CA GLU A 68 9.50 0.77 13.91
C GLU A 68 10.33 -0.38 13.39
N ALA A 69 11.14 -0.09 12.38
CA ALA A 69 12.01 -1.05 11.73
C ALA A 69 13.34 -0.38 11.35
N PHE A 70 14.34 -1.20 11.10
CA PHE A 70 15.64 -0.80 10.59
C PHE A 70 16.14 -1.85 9.60
N LEU A 71 17.07 -1.47 8.73
CA LEU A 71 17.73 -2.43 7.86
C LEU A 71 18.92 -3.05 8.60
N ALA A 72 19.06 -4.36 8.50
CA ALA A 72 20.26 -5.08 8.90
C ALA A 72 20.86 -5.73 7.67
N GLU A 73 22.18 -5.71 7.58
CA GLU A 73 22.90 -6.39 6.52
C GLU A 73 23.57 -7.64 7.07
N GLU A 74 23.34 -8.75 6.39
CA GLU A 74 24.08 -9.98 6.61
C GLU A 74 25.35 -9.94 5.78
N VAL A 75 26.49 -9.99 6.48
CA VAL A 75 27.83 -9.94 5.92
C VAL A 75 28.47 -11.34 5.91
N ASP A 76 29.45 -11.53 5.03
CA ASP A 76 30.22 -12.76 4.86
C ASP A 76 29.43 -13.96 4.31
N ASN A 77 29.17 -14.97 5.16
CA ASN A 77 28.55 -16.23 4.75
C ASN A 77 27.02 -16.15 4.95
N PRO A 78 26.22 -16.41 3.91
CA PRO A 78 24.77 -16.44 4.05
C PRO A 78 24.32 -17.48 5.09
N SER A 79 23.42 -17.08 5.98
CA SER A 79 22.78 -17.96 6.95
C SER A 79 21.83 -18.94 6.27
N THR A 80 21.46 -20.01 6.96
CA THR A 80 20.41 -20.92 6.47
C THR A 80 19.08 -20.21 6.24
N ALA A 81 18.75 -19.21 7.06
CA ALA A 81 17.52 -18.42 6.91
C ALA A 81 17.54 -17.55 5.63
N SER A 82 18.74 -17.14 5.20
CA SER A 82 18.92 -16.40 3.96
C SER A 82 18.46 -17.18 2.75
N GLY A 83 18.47 -18.52 2.73
CA GLY A 83 18.13 -19.33 1.55
C GLY A 83 18.93 -18.98 0.29
N VAL A 84 20.06 -18.28 0.41
CA VAL A 84 20.95 -17.88 -0.67
C VAL A 84 22.25 -18.67 -0.53
N GLU A 85 22.77 -19.21 -1.63
CA GLU A 85 24.00 -20.02 -1.59
C GLU A 85 25.25 -19.16 -1.38
N LYS A 86 25.30 -17.97 -1.99
CA LYS A 86 26.42 -17.02 -1.93
C LYS A 86 25.92 -15.59 -2.02
N ILE A 87 26.51 -14.70 -1.22
CA ILE A 87 26.34 -13.26 -1.36
C ILE A 87 27.27 -12.80 -2.48
N THR A 88 26.73 -12.57 -3.68
CA THR A 88 27.50 -12.32 -4.91
C THR A 88 27.60 -10.83 -5.28
N GLY A 89 27.15 -9.92 -4.42
CA GLY A 89 27.27 -8.48 -4.64
C GLY A 89 28.65 -7.95 -4.23
N GLU A 90 29.37 -7.30 -5.14
CA GLU A 90 30.56 -6.52 -4.78
C GLU A 90 30.12 -5.36 -3.85
N GLY A 91 30.28 -5.55 -2.54
CA GLY A 91 30.07 -4.51 -1.53
C GLY A 91 28.63 -4.36 -0.99
N THR A 92 27.71 -5.28 -1.29
CA THR A 92 26.36 -5.29 -0.70
C THR A 92 25.98 -6.68 -0.18
N GLY A 93 25.81 -6.79 1.14
CA GLY A 93 25.30 -7.99 1.80
C GLY A 93 23.80 -8.22 1.58
N LEU A 94 23.29 -9.37 2.03
CA LEU A 94 21.84 -9.60 2.01
C LEU A 94 21.16 -8.73 3.06
N THR A 95 20.24 -7.88 2.62
CA THR A 95 19.55 -6.93 3.51
C THR A 95 18.26 -7.50 4.07
N TRP A 96 18.02 -7.25 5.35
CA TRP A 96 16.84 -7.66 6.09
C TRP A 96 16.10 -6.44 6.63
N LEU A 97 14.77 -6.44 6.54
CA LEU A 97 13.95 -5.54 7.34
C LEU A 97 13.79 -6.13 8.74
N VAL A 98 14.30 -5.46 9.77
CA VAL A 98 14.25 -5.93 11.15
C VAL A 98 13.32 -5.07 11.99
N GLU A 99 12.43 -5.73 12.71
CA GLU A 99 11.44 -5.09 13.57
C GLU A 99 11.19 -5.90 14.85
N ARG A 100 10.50 -5.27 15.81
CA ARG A 100 10.07 -5.97 17.02
C ARG A 100 9.14 -7.13 16.69
N LYS A 101 9.36 -8.28 17.30
CA LYS A 101 8.43 -9.39 17.26
C LYS A 101 7.12 -8.99 17.96
N ARG A 102 6.00 -9.28 17.32
CA ARG A 102 4.67 -8.91 17.79
C ARG A 102 3.80 -10.15 18.03
N PRO A 103 2.70 -10.02 18.79
CA PRO A 103 1.68 -11.05 18.87
C PRO A 103 1.13 -11.41 17.49
N THR A 104 0.68 -12.65 17.33
CA THR A 104 0.09 -13.14 16.08
C THR A 104 -1.34 -12.65 15.84
N THR A 105 -1.96 -11.99 16.82
CA THR A 105 -3.29 -11.41 16.66
C THR A 105 -3.23 -10.19 15.75
N VAL A 106 -3.95 -10.25 14.63
CA VAL A 106 -4.02 -9.19 13.63
C VAL A 106 -5.45 -8.72 13.45
N THR A 107 -5.64 -7.41 13.39
CA THR A 107 -6.86 -6.78 12.89
C THR A 107 -6.57 -6.15 11.54
N LYS A 108 -7.30 -6.59 10.51
CA LYS A 108 -7.23 -6.06 9.15
C LYS A 108 -8.33 -5.01 8.94
N PHE A 109 -7.97 -3.86 8.37
CA PHE A 109 -8.86 -2.71 8.12
C PHE A 109 -9.10 -2.46 6.63
N SER A 110 -8.13 -2.79 5.78
CA SER A 110 -8.27 -2.84 4.33
C SER A 110 -7.42 -3.99 3.77
N GLY A 111 -7.71 -4.42 2.55
CA GLY A 111 -6.84 -5.28 1.75
C GLY A 111 -6.04 -4.46 0.73
N THR A 112 -5.33 -5.16 -0.16
CA THR A 112 -4.54 -4.51 -1.20
C THR A 112 -5.41 -3.79 -2.23
N LEU A 113 -6.48 -4.41 -2.74
CA LEU A 113 -7.44 -3.80 -3.68
C LEU A 113 -8.87 -3.80 -3.11
N VAL A 114 -9.00 -3.77 -1.79
CA VAL A 114 -10.30 -3.76 -1.10
C VAL A 114 -10.21 -2.72 0.02
N HIS A 115 -10.81 -1.56 -0.18
CA HIS A 115 -10.73 -0.45 0.79
C HIS A 115 -12.00 -0.25 1.61
N THR A 116 -12.94 -1.18 1.50
CA THR A 116 -14.12 -1.23 2.37
C THR A 116 -13.73 -1.77 3.74
N SER A 117 -14.18 -1.10 4.80
CA SER A 117 -14.15 -1.67 6.16
C SER A 117 -15.54 -2.16 6.51
N ALA A 118 -15.68 -3.38 7.02
CA ALA A 118 -16.94 -3.86 7.59
C ALA A 118 -17.15 -3.36 9.03
N ARG A 119 -16.07 -2.98 9.71
CA ARG A 119 -16.09 -2.57 11.12
C ARG A 119 -16.41 -1.08 11.24
N ARG A 120 -17.12 -0.75 12.32
CA ARG A 120 -17.61 0.61 12.61
C ARG A 120 -17.24 1.09 14.01
N ASP A 121 -16.33 0.37 14.69
CA ASP A 121 -15.74 0.86 15.94
C ASP A 121 -14.84 2.09 15.70
N LEU A 122 -14.62 2.89 16.75
CA LEU A 122 -13.87 4.15 16.70
C LEU A 122 -12.52 4.00 15.99
N ARG A 123 -11.79 2.94 16.33
CA ARG A 123 -10.47 2.63 15.76
C ARG A 123 -10.56 2.36 14.26
N SER A 124 -11.49 1.49 13.86
CA SER A 124 -11.70 1.14 12.46
C SER A 124 -12.11 2.35 11.62
N MET A 125 -12.97 3.22 12.16
CA MET A 125 -13.36 4.48 11.51
C MET A 125 -12.18 5.44 11.41
N THR A 126 -11.34 5.51 12.44
CA THR A 126 -10.14 6.37 12.47
C THR A 126 -9.13 5.94 11.42
N VAL A 127 -8.83 4.64 11.30
CA VAL A 127 -7.92 4.09 10.28
C VAL A 127 -8.46 4.35 8.87
N CYS A 128 -9.77 4.22 8.66
CA CYS A 128 -10.41 4.52 7.38
C CYS A 128 -10.33 6.03 7.03
N ALA A 129 -10.59 6.91 8.01
CA ALA A 129 -10.46 8.36 7.83
C ALA A 129 -9.00 8.79 7.60
N PHE A 130 -8.05 8.12 8.25
CA PHE A 130 -6.62 8.31 8.01
C PHE A 130 -6.25 8.03 6.55
N ALA A 131 -6.71 6.92 5.95
CA ALA A 131 -6.45 6.63 4.54
C ALA A 131 -7.01 7.72 3.60
N HIS A 132 -8.23 8.22 3.87
CA HIS A 132 -8.82 9.34 3.11
C HIS A 132 -8.04 10.63 3.30
N PHE A 133 -7.61 10.93 4.52
CA PHE A 133 -6.74 12.07 4.79
C PHE A 133 -5.44 11.97 3.99
N VAL A 134 -4.76 10.82 3.97
CA VAL A 134 -3.52 10.64 3.20
C VAL A 134 -3.73 10.88 1.71
N PHE A 135 -4.81 10.33 1.14
CA PHE A 135 -5.19 10.61 -0.24
C PHE A 135 -5.32 12.11 -0.51
N GLY A 136 -6.05 12.82 0.34
CA GLY A 136 -6.23 14.26 0.20
C GLY A 136 -4.95 15.07 0.39
N PHE A 137 -4.26 14.82 1.50
CA PHE A 137 -3.10 15.56 1.98
C PHE A 137 -1.87 15.36 1.08
N SER A 138 -1.76 14.21 0.42
CA SER A 138 -0.73 13.94 -0.60
C SER A 138 -1.05 14.58 -1.96
N ASN A 139 -2.04 15.47 -2.07
CA ASN A 139 -2.54 15.97 -3.35
C ASN A 139 -2.99 14.85 -4.30
N LYS A 140 -3.65 13.82 -3.75
CA LYS A 140 -4.16 12.66 -4.50
C LYS A 140 -3.08 11.81 -5.17
N THR A 141 -1.84 11.89 -4.68
CA THR A 141 -0.71 11.14 -5.26
C THR A 141 -0.47 9.79 -4.59
N MET A 142 -1.01 9.57 -3.39
CA MET A 142 -0.81 8.34 -2.63
C MET A 142 -2.01 7.98 -1.76
N VAL A 143 -2.26 6.68 -1.59
CA VAL A 143 -3.12 6.17 -0.52
C VAL A 143 -2.50 4.93 0.14
N PHE A 144 -2.75 4.72 1.43
CA PHE A 144 -2.40 3.47 2.09
C PHE A 144 -3.41 2.36 1.78
N ALA A 145 -2.89 1.16 1.56
CA ALA A 145 -3.61 -0.08 1.33
C ALA A 145 -3.13 -1.14 2.33
N ASP A 146 -3.85 -2.25 2.40
CA ASP A 146 -3.54 -3.38 3.30
C ASP A 146 -3.26 -2.92 4.76
N LEU A 147 -4.03 -1.95 5.25
CA LEU A 147 -3.88 -1.43 6.60
C LEU A 147 -4.30 -2.51 7.58
N GLN A 148 -3.34 -2.96 8.37
CA GLN A 148 -3.53 -3.97 9.42
C GLN A 148 -2.67 -3.62 10.62
N GLY A 149 -3.07 -4.13 11.78
CA GLY A 149 -2.33 -3.89 13.00
C GLY A 149 -2.56 -4.93 14.07
N THR A 150 -1.74 -4.89 15.10
CA THR A 150 -1.80 -5.77 16.26
C THR A 150 -1.99 -4.96 17.53
N PRO A 151 -2.80 -5.44 18.50
CA PRO A 151 -2.93 -4.79 19.79
C PRO A 151 -1.58 -4.68 20.50
N ALA A 152 -1.22 -3.48 20.91
CA ALA A 152 0.00 -3.22 21.67
C ALA A 152 -0.13 -1.91 22.47
N PRO A 153 0.62 -1.76 23.57
CA PRO A 153 0.67 -0.49 24.27
C PRO A 153 1.22 0.62 23.37
N VAL A 154 0.44 1.68 23.17
CA VAL A 154 0.86 2.90 22.48
C VAL A 154 0.77 4.04 23.48
N ARG A 155 1.91 4.66 23.81
CA ARG A 155 1.99 5.73 24.82
C ARG A 155 1.39 5.35 26.19
N GLY A 156 1.53 4.08 26.58
CA GLY A 156 1.08 3.56 27.88
C GLY A 156 -0.40 3.21 27.96
N VAL A 157 -1.15 3.25 26.86
CA VAL A 157 -2.56 2.84 26.79
C VAL A 157 -2.76 1.71 25.77
N ASP A 158 -3.88 1.00 25.87
CA ASP A 158 -4.27 -0.06 24.93
C ASP A 158 -4.47 0.52 23.52
N GLY A 159 -3.48 0.31 22.66
CA GLY A 159 -3.43 0.86 21.32
C GLY A 159 -3.28 -0.21 20.24
N LEU A 160 -2.84 0.25 19.08
CA LEU A 160 -2.64 -0.59 17.91
C LEU A 160 -1.37 -0.14 17.17
N ILE A 161 -0.49 -1.09 16.88
CA ILE A 161 0.64 -0.89 15.99
C ILE A 161 0.27 -1.39 14.60
N LEU A 162 0.23 -0.48 13.62
CA LEU A 162 0.07 -0.75 12.21
C LEU A 162 1.40 -1.21 11.61
N PHE A 163 1.37 -2.26 10.80
CA PHE A 163 2.55 -2.87 10.21
C PHE A 163 2.19 -3.53 8.86
N ASP A 164 3.21 -3.89 8.07
CA ASP A 164 3.07 -4.53 6.75
C ASP A 164 2.05 -3.82 5.86
N VAL A 165 2.15 -2.49 5.83
CA VAL A 165 1.24 -1.63 5.09
C VAL A 165 1.67 -1.53 3.64
N MET A 166 0.72 -1.48 2.72
CA MET A 166 0.97 -1.20 1.31
C MET A 166 0.61 0.25 0.98
N THR A 167 1.08 0.71 -0.17
CA THR A 167 0.70 2.01 -0.72
C THR A 167 0.36 1.86 -2.19
N HIS A 168 -0.53 2.73 -2.67
CA HIS A 168 -0.70 2.97 -4.10
C HIS A 168 -0.25 4.38 -4.40
N THR A 169 0.71 4.55 -5.30
CA THR A 169 1.17 5.88 -5.73
C THR A 169 0.78 6.18 -7.16
N VAL A 170 0.92 7.42 -7.62
CA VAL A 170 0.69 7.75 -9.03
C VAL A 170 1.74 7.09 -9.92
N GLU A 171 2.96 6.98 -9.41
CA GLU A 171 4.13 6.42 -10.08
C GLU A 171 4.16 4.89 -10.08
N GLY A 172 3.45 4.23 -9.14
CA GLY A 172 3.37 2.77 -9.08
C GLY A 172 4.68 2.08 -8.67
N ASN A 173 5.52 2.79 -7.89
CA ASN A 173 6.88 2.37 -7.57
C ASN A 173 7.19 2.39 -6.06
N SER A 174 6.17 2.32 -5.20
CA SER A 174 6.35 2.28 -3.74
C SER A 174 6.65 0.89 -3.17
N GLY A 175 7.02 -0.06 -4.03
CA GLY A 175 7.33 -1.46 -3.71
C GLY A 175 6.23 -2.43 -4.12
N VAL A 176 6.43 -3.71 -3.82
CA VAL A 176 5.47 -4.80 -4.11
C VAL A 176 4.08 -4.47 -3.56
N GLY A 177 3.07 -4.72 -4.40
CA GLY A 177 1.66 -4.46 -4.10
C GLY A 177 1.18 -3.06 -4.46
N ASP A 178 2.05 -2.20 -5.00
CA ASP A 178 1.67 -0.92 -5.57
C ASP A 178 0.98 -1.09 -6.93
N PHE A 179 -0.35 -1.00 -6.93
CA PHE A 179 -1.15 -1.03 -8.15
C PHE A 179 -1.34 0.34 -8.81
N GLY A 180 -0.53 1.32 -8.42
CA GLY A 180 -0.48 2.63 -9.04
C GLY A 180 -1.83 3.36 -9.03
N LYS A 181 -2.12 4.04 -10.14
CA LYS A 181 -3.41 4.68 -10.42
C LYS A 181 -4.60 3.71 -10.38
N ARG A 182 -4.41 2.41 -10.62
CA ARG A 182 -5.50 1.42 -10.50
C ARG A 182 -5.92 1.29 -9.04
N GLY A 183 -4.95 1.08 -8.15
CA GLY A 183 -5.20 0.99 -6.71
C GLY A 183 -5.82 2.27 -6.14
N ILE A 184 -5.33 3.45 -6.55
CA ILE A 184 -5.94 4.74 -6.16
C ILE A 184 -7.41 4.85 -6.60
N ARG A 185 -7.73 4.45 -7.85
CA ARG A 185 -9.12 4.45 -8.33
C ARG A 185 -10.00 3.48 -7.55
N THR A 186 -9.49 2.29 -7.23
CA THR A 186 -10.19 1.32 -6.38
C THR A 186 -10.48 1.91 -5.00
N PHE A 187 -9.52 2.59 -4.39
CA PHE A 187 -9.75 3.32 -3.14
C PHE A 187 -10.87 4.37 -3.26
N MET A 188 -10.82 5.21 -4.30
CA MET A 188 -11.83 6.26 -4.52
C MET A 188 -13.25 5.68 -4.72
N HIS A 189 -13.34 4.51 -5.36
CA HIS A 189 -14.59 3.80 -5.57
C HIS A 189 -15.11 3.15 -4.28
N ASP A 190 -14.24 2.46 -3.55
CA ASP A 190 -14.61 1.65 -2.39
C ASP A 190 -14.82 2.48 -1.12
N HIS A 191 -14.11 3.59 -0.97
CA HIS A 191 -14.14 4.37 0.25
C HIS A 191 -15.50 5.03 0.45
N GLN A 192 -16.14 4.68 1.56
CA GLN A 192 -17.34 5.33 2.05
C GLN A 192 -16.96 6.18 3.26
N CYS A 193 -17.14 7.50 3.14
CA CYS A 193 -16.89 8.40 4.25
C CYS A 193 -17.70 7.97 5.48
N ASN A 194 -17.01 7.81 6.61
CA ASN A 194 -17.65 7.56 7.90
C ASN A 194 -17.81 8.86 8.69
N VAL A 195 -18.34 8.77 9.91
CA VAL A 195 -18.59 9.93 10.77
C VAL A 195 -17.33 10.79 10.99
N ILE A 196 -16.16 10.18 11.16
CA ILE A 196 -14.89 10.89 11.34
C ILE A 196 -14.49 11.62 10.05
N CYS A 197 -14.63 10.97 8.88
CA CYS A 197 -14.37 11.64 7.59
C CYS A 197 -15.26 12.89 7.43
N THR A 198 -16.54 12.77 7.80
CA THR A 198 -17.52 13.85 7.69
C THR A 198 -17.24 14.98 8.69
N GLU A 199 -16.96 14.66 9.95
CA GLU A 199 -16.68 15.65 11.00
C GLU A 199 -15.37 16.41 10.75
N LEU A 200 -14.36 15.72 10.18
CA LEU A 200 -13.12 16.35 9.72
C LEU A 200 -13.26 17.14 8.42
N GLY A 201 -14.42 17.03 7.74
CA GLY A 201 -14.66 17.67 6.45
C GLY A 201 -13.81 17.10 5.31
N LEU A 202 -13.33 15.85 5.42
CA LEU A 202 -12.46 15.23 4.40
C LEU A 202 -13.19 15.09 3.06
N SER A 203 -14.51 14.83 3.06
CA SER A 203 -15.30 14.79 1.83
C SER A 203 -15.41 16.14 1.12
N ILE A 204 -15.22 17.24 1.84
CA ILE A 204 -15.29 18.61 1.33
C ILE A 204 -13.90 19.08 0.89
N HIS A 205 -12.90 18.92 1.75
CA HIS A 205 -11.53 19.37 1.46
C HIS A 205 -10.80 18.44 0.49
N TYR A 206 -11.11 17.15 0.54
CA TYR A 206 -10.43 16.09 -0.21
C TYR A 206 -11.45 15.19 -0.92
N PRO A 207 -12.25 15.74 -1.84
CA PRO A 207 -13.30 14.97 -2.50
C PRO A 207 -12.72 13.80 -3.30
N LEU A 208 -13.34 12.62 -3.13
CA LEU A 208 -12.99 11.36 -3.80
C LEU A 208 -13.49 11.28 -5.24
N GLN A 209 -14.33 12.23 -5.67
CA GLN A 209 -14.78 12.35 -7.05
C GLN A 209 -14.38 13.73 -7.59
N SER A 210 -14.01 13.80 -8.87
CA SER A 210 -14.11 15.05 -9.62
C SER A 210 -15.60 15.37 -9.72
N GLY A 211 -16.03 16.53 -9.24
CA GLY A 211 -17.45 16.93 -9.18
C GLY A 211 -18.10 17.11 -10.56
N GLY A 212 -18.31 16.03 -11.30
CA GLY A 212 -19.24 15.97 -12.41
C GLY A 212 -20.64 15.75 -11.84
N ARG A 213 -21.44 16.82 -11.75
CA ARG A 213 -22.90 16.69 -11.64
C ARG A 213 -23.37 15.81 -12.79
N VAL A 214 -23.81 14.59 -12.51
CA VAL A 214 -24.68 13.86 -13.43
C VAL A 214 -26.02 14.58 -13.39
N HIS A 215 -26.21 15.52 -14.31
CA HIS A 215 -27.56 15.93 -14.67
C HIS A 215 -28.23 14.72 -15.30
N GLN A 216 -29.11 14.06 -14.55
CA GLN A 216 -30.12 13.21 -15.15
C GLN A 216 -31.04 14.12 -15.97
N ASN A 217 -30.75 14.25 -17.27
CA ASN A 217 -31.71 14.73 -18.23
C ASN A 217 -32.24 13.52 -19.00
N GLN A 218 -33.49 13.19 -18.73
CA GLN A 218 -34.34 12.44 -19.65
C GLN A 218 -34.49 13.25 -20.94
N GLY A 219 -34.29 12.63 -22.11
CA GLY A 219 -34.58 13.26 -23.39
C GLY A 219 -33.81 12.66 -24.58
N SER A 220 -34.41 11.63 -25.19
CA SER A 220 -34.44 11.27 -26.62
C SER A 220 -33.32 11.73 -27.58
N ASP A 221 -32.68 10.71 -28.19
CA ASP A 221 -32.47 10.47 -29.64
C ASP A 221 -31.86 11.59 -30.51
N VAL A 222 -30.65 11.36 -31.07
CA VAL A 222 -30.35 11.12 -32.50
C VAL A 222 -28.84 10.78 -32.61
N GLY A 223 -28.49 9.82 -33.47
CA GLY A 223 -27.15 9.23 -33.63
C GLY A 223 -26.12 9.99 -34.48
N GLU A 224 -25.22 9.18 -35.07
CA GLU A 224 -23.92 9.49 -35.73
C GLU A 224 -22.76 9.52 -34.72
N GLY A 225 -21.68 8.74 -34.81
CA GLY A 225 -21.17 7.79 -35.81
C GLY A 225 -19.67 7.70 -35.52
N ASP A 226 -19.18 6.58 -34.99
CA ASP A 226 -17.76 6.41 -34.66
C ASP A 226 -17.10 5.44 -35.65
N GLU A 227 -16.06 5.96 -36.28
CA GLU A 227 -15.18 5.31 -37.25
C GLU A 227 -14.37 4.20 -36.58
N GLU A 228 -14.37 3.02 -37.19
CA GLU A 228 -13.51 1.88 -36.86
C GLU A 228 -12.15 2.08 -37.53
N ASP A 229 -11.10 2.34 -36.74
CA ASP A 229 -9.72 2.17 -37.18
C ASP A 229 -9.30 0.71 -36.96
N SER A 230 -9.29 -0.05 -38.05
CA SER A 230 -8.72 -1.39 -38.14
C SER A 230 -7.23 -1.29 -38.51
N GLU A 231 -6.33 -1.63 -37.58
CA GLU A 231 -4.93 -1.88 -37.90
C GLU A 231 -4.78 -3.28 -38.51
N GLU A 232 -4.35 -3.31 -39.78
CA GLU A 232 -3.97 -4.51 -40.53
C GLU A 232 -2.63 -5.08 -40.03
N ASP A 233 -2.66 -6.25 -39.39
CA ASP A 233 -1.47 -7.08 -39.19
C ASP A 233 -1.24 -7.97 -40.43
N GLN A 234 -0.26 -7.60 -41.24
CA GLN A 234 0.30 -8.45 -42.30
C GLN A 234 1.26 -9.47 -41.66
N LEU A 235 0.78 -10.69 -41.45
CA LEU A 235 1.65 -11.85 -41.20
C LEU A 235 1.78 -12.67 -42.49
N GLY A 236 2.99 -12.63 -43.04
CA GLY A 236 3.42 -13.37 -44.22
C GLY A 236 3.29 -14.88 -44.04
N ARG A 237 2.68 -15.52 -45.04
CA ARG A 237 2.75 -16.96 -45.28
C ARG A 237 4.14 -17.30 -45.83
N SER A 238 4.89 -18.12 -45.10
CA SER A 238 5.94 -18.96 -45.68
C SER A 238 5.31 -20.30 -46.02
N ASP A 239 5.21 -20.60 -47.31
CA ASP A 239 4.84 -21.93 -47.80
C ASP A 239 6.07 -22.84 -47.70
N ASP A 240 5.93 -23.90 -46.91
CA ASP A 240 6.79 -25.09 -46.95
C ASP A 240 6.35 -25.95 -48.13
N ASP A 241 7.23 -26.11 -49.13
CA ASP A 241 7.09 -27.10 -50.20
C ASP A 241 8.43 -27.85 -50.32
N GLU A 242 8.56 -28.95 -49.59
CA GLU A 242 9.58 -29.97 -49.83
C GLU A 242 8.89 -31.33 -50.00
N SER A 243 8.87 -31.82 -51.25
CA SER A 243 8.60 -33.23 -51.56
C SER A 243 9.53 -33.70 -52.69
N ASP A 244 10.40 -34.65 -52.34
CA ASP A 244 10.98 -35.76 -53.10
C ASP A 244 11.15 -35.67 -54.63
N ALA A 245 12.42 -35.68 -55.08
CA ALA A 245 12.98 -36.62 -56.07
C ALA A 245 14.51 -36.46 -56.23
#